data_AF-A0A954W4A6-F1
#
_entry.id   AF-A0A954W4A6-F1
#
_cell.length_a   1.000
_cell.length_b   1.000
_cell.length_c   1.000
_cell.angle_alpha   90.00
_cell.angle_beta   90.00
_cell.angle_gamma   90.00
#
_symmetry.space_group_name_H-M   'P 1'
#
loop_
_entity.id
_entity.type
_entity.pdbx_description
1 polymer ?
#
loop_
_entity_poly.entity_id
_entity_poly.type
_entity_poly.pdbx_seq_one_letter_code
_entity_poly.pdbx_strand_id
1 'polypeptide(L)'
;MARNKIPEHLEEARTFEEDRVSAAKRSEKIAWRVATVAGLISIVSVGAVAALTPLKTVELRTIRVDNSTGIVDVAPRVEDTASYPETVARLHLANYVRAHERYFYGIAEHDYEFV
;
A
#
# COMPACT_ATOMS: atom_id res chain seq x y z
N MET A 1 -11.54 70.44 34.74
CA MET A 1 -11.06 69.05 34.92
C MET A 1 -10.77 68.34 33.58
N ALA A 2 -10.25 69.03 32.56
CA ALA A 2 -10.11 68.47 31.19
C ALA A 2 -8.66 68.35 30.67
N ARG A 3 -7.66 68.79 31.46
CA ARG A 3 -6.28 68.95 30.99
C ARG A 3 -5.46 67.65 30.96
N ASN A 4 -5.95 66.56 31.55
CA ASN A 4 -5.22 65.29 31.62
C ASN A 4 -5.63 64.23 30.57
N LYS A 5 -6.63 64.50 29.72
CA LYS A 5 -7.17 63.49 28.79
C LYS A 5 -6.32 63.28 27.52
N ILE A 6 -5.57 64.30 27.11
CA ILE A 6 -4.72 64.24 25.91
C ILE A 6 -3.56 63.23 26.06
N PRO A 7 -2.76 63.24 27.14
CA PRO A 7 -1.68 62.26 27.29
C PRO A 7 -2.21 60.83 27.43
N GLU A 8 -3.35 60.64 28.10
CA GLU A 8 -3.99 59.33 28.30
C GLU A 8 -4.42 58.70 26.96
N HIS A 9 -5.04 59.47 26.06
CA HIS A 9 -5.39 58.97 24.71
C HIS A 9 -4.17 58.67 23.83
N LEU A 10 -3.06 59.38 23.99
CA LEU A 10 -1.84 59.10 23.24
C LEU A 10 -1.15 57.83 23.72
N GLU A 11 -1.19 57.55 25.03
CA GLU A 11 -0.72 56.26 25.57
C GLU A 11 -1.61 55.11 25.12
N GLU A 12 -2.93 55.29 25.15
CA GLU A 12 -3.90 54.28 24.70
C GLU A 12 -3.76 53.97 23.19
N ALA A 13 -3.50 54.99 22.35
CA ALA A 13 -3.22 54.77 20.94
C ALA A 13 -1.92 53.98 20.72
N ARG A 14 -0.87 54.25 21.51
CA ARG A 14 0.41 53.53 21.42
C ARG A 14 0.28 52.07 21.87
N THR A 15 -0.42 51.80 22.96
CA THR A 15 -0.64 50.42 23.42
C THR A 15 -1.46 49.64 22.40
N PHE A 16 -2.44 50.26 21.76
CA PHE A 16 -3.22 49.63 20.68
C PHE A 16 -2.37 49.25 19.46
N GLU A 17 -1.47 50.14 19.01
CA GLU A 17 -0.54 49.83 17.93
C GLU A 17 0.43 48.70 18.31
N GLU A 18 0.94 48.74 19.53
CA GLU A 18 1.89 47.74 20.06
C GLU A 18 1.23 46.35 20.18
N ASP A 19 -0.03 46.30 20.61
CA ASP A 19 -0.82 45.06 20.66
C ASP A 19 -1.12 44.50 19.27
N ARG A 20 -1.38 45.36 18.28
CA ARG A 20 -1.58 44.89 16.89
C ARG A 20 -0.30 44.27 16.31
N VAL A 21 0.85 44.87 16.56
CA VAL A 21 2.14 44.34 16.10
C VAL A 21 2.47 43.03 16.84
N SER A 22 2.18 42.94 18.13
CA SER A 22 2.43 41.74 18.93
C SER A 22 1.51 40.58 18.49
N ALA A 23 0.24 40.85 18.20
CA ALA A 23 -0.73 39.88 17.70
C ALA A 23 -0.36 39.35 16.31
N ALA A 24 0.13 40.22 15.41
CA ALA A 24 0.60 39.82 14.08
C ALA A 24 1.79 38.86 14.17
N LYS A 25 2.82 39.20 14.99
CA LYS A 25 4.00 38.35 15.21
C LYS A 25 3.66 37.00 15.85
N ARG A 26 2.67 36.96 16.75
CA ARG A 26 2.18 35.69 17.33
C ARG A 26 1.49 34.84 16.27
N SER A 27 0.66 35.45 15.43
CA SER A 27 -0.07 34.76 14.36
C SER A 27 0.88 34.17 13.32
N GLU A 28 1.93 34.90 12.94
CA GLU A 28 2.96 34.41 12.01
C GLU A 28 3.67 33.16 12.55
N LYS A 29 4.04 33.14 13.83
CA LYS A 29 4.66 31.96 14.45
C LYS A 29 3.72 30.76 14.50
N ILE A 30 2.44 30.99 14.76
CA ILE A 30 1.42 29.92 14.76
C ILE A 30 1.24 29.39 13.35
N ALA A 31 1.14 30.27 12.35
CA ALA A 31 1.01 29.90 10.95
C ALA A 31 2.19 29.03 10.47
N TRP A 32 3.42 29.40 10.83
CA TRP A 32 4.61 28.59 10.49
C TRP A 32 4.62 27.22 11.17
N ARG A 33 4.14 27.11 12.41
CA ARG A 33 3.98 25.82 13.09
C ARG A 33 2.94 24.95 12.40
N VAL A 34 1.79 25.52 12.04
CA VAL A 34 0.74 24.79 11.33
C VAL A 34 1.21 24.35 9.95
N ALA A 35 1.93 25.21 9.22
CA ALA A 35 2.49 24.88 7.90
C ALA A 35 3.50 23.73 7.97
N THR A 36 4.40 23.74 8.97
CA THR A 36 5.38 22.67 9.15
C THR A 36 4.72 21.35 9.56
N VAL A 37 3.73 21.37 10.45
CA VAL A 37 2.95 20.18 10.83
C VAL A 37 2.18 19.61 9.62
N ALA A 38 1.50 20.46 8.86
CA ALA A 38 0.78 20.04 7.65
C ALA A 38 1.73 19.44 6.60
N GLY A 39 2.91 20.04 6.42
CA GLY A 39 3.94 19.51 5.53
C GLY A 39 4.43 18.12 5.93
N LEU A 40 4.68 17.89 7.23
CA LEU A 40 5.06 16.58 7.76
C LEU A 40 3.96 15.52 7.53
N ILE A 41 2.70 15.87 7.81
CA ILE A 41 1.56 14.96 7.61
C ILE A 41 1.43 14.57 6.12
N SER A 42 1.65 15.52 5.21
CA SER A 42 1.63 15.26 3.77
C SER A 42 2.69 14.26 3.35
N ILE A 43 3.95 14.45 3.79
CA ILE A 43 5.07 13.54 3.47
C ILE A 43 4.79 12.14 4.00
N VAL A 44 4.33 12.02 5.25
CA VAL A 44 3.98 10.73 5.86
C VAL A 44 2.86 10.03 5.08
N SER A 45 1.85 10.78 4.65
CA SER A 45 0.72 10.23 3.89
C SER A 45 1.17 9.70 2.53
N VAL A 46 1.99 10.45 1.80
CA VAL A 46 2.55 10.01 0.50
C VAL A 46 3.44 8.78 0.70
N GLY A 47 4.29 8.77 1.74
CA GLY A 47 5.13 7.64 2.09
C GLY A 47 4.32 6.38 2.41
N ALA A 48 3.23 6.51 3.16
CA ALA A 48 2.33 5.40 3.49
C ALA A 48 1.65 4.82 2.23
N VAL A 49 1.16 5.68 1.33
CA VAL A 49 0.58 5.23 0.05
C VAL A 49 1.62 4.53 -0.81
N ALA A 50 2.83 5.10 -0.91
CA ALA A 50 3.95 4.51 -1.65
C ALA A 50 4.38 3.15 -1.06
N ALA A 51 4.30 2.97 0.26
CA ALA A 51 4.58 1.70 0.94
C ALA A 51 3.44 0.67 0.81
N LEU A 52 2.19 1.11 0.63
CA LEU A 52 1.05 0.24 0.35
C LEU A 52 1.03 -0.27 -1.10
N THR A 53 1.47 0.54 -2.07
CA THR A 53 1.54 0.13 -3.48
C THR A 53 2.33 -1.15 -3.77
N PRO A 54 3.51 -1.44 -3.16
CA PRO A 54 4.26 -2.65 -3.45
C PRO A 54 3.67 -3.92 -2.83
N LEU A 55 2.67 -3.84 -1.95
CA LEU A 55 2.12 -5.03 -1.28
C LEU A 55 1.21 -5.89 -2.17
N LYS A 56 0.82 -5.40 -3.36
CA LYS A 56 0.07 -6.18 -4.34
C LYS A 56 1.05 -6.76 -5.36
N THR A 57 1.73 -7.84 -5.00
CA THR A 57 2.36 -8.69 -6.01
C THR A 57 1.23 -9.29 -6.86
N VAL A 58 1.18 -8.90 -8.14
CA VAL A 58 0.31 -9.56 -9.12
C VAL A 58 0.96 -10.91 -9.38
N GLU A 59 0.57 -11.93 -8.61
CA GLU A 59 0.84 -13.30 -9.01
C GLU A 59 0.10 -13.53 -10.33
N LEU A 60 0.81 -13.38 -11.45
CA LEU A 60 0.26 -13.68 -12.77
C LEU A 60 -0.11 -15.16 -12.79
N ARG A 61 -1.40 -15.44 -12.66
CA ARG A 61 -1.99 -16.74 -13.01
C ARG A 61 -2.32 -16.67 -14.49
N THR A 62 -1.40 -17.15 -15.33
CA THR A 62 -1.68 -17.32 -16.76
C THR A 62 -2.61 -18.52 -16.91
N ILE A 63 -3.91 -18.24 -16.94
CA ILE A 63 -4.92 -19.24 -17.28
C ILE A 63 -4.79 -19.49 -18.78
N ARG A 64 -4.30 -20.66 -19.18
CA ARG A 64 -4.33 -21.07 -20.59
C ARG A 64 -5.60 -21.89 -20.78
N VAL A 65 -6.52 -21.36 -21.57
CA VAL A 65 -7.71 -22.09 -22.00
C VAL A 65 -7.31 -22.87 -23.25
N ASP A 66 -7.21 -24.19 -23.13
CA ASP A 66 -7.10 -25.04 -24.30
C ASP A 66 -8.46 -25.07 -25.02
N ASN A 67 -8.51 -24.48 -26.21
CA ASN A 67 -9.72 -24.31 -27.00
C ASN A 67 -10.35 -25.63 -27.47
N SER A 68 -9.63 -26.76 -27.38
CA SER A 68 -10.11 -28.07 -27.84
C SER A 68 -10.85 -28.87 -26.77
N THR A 69 -10.54 -28.66 -25.49
CA THR A 69 -11.05 -29.48 -24.37
C THR A 69 -11.82 -28.69 -23.31
N GLY A 70 -11.73 -27.36 -23.29
CA GLY A 70 -12.44 -26.51 -22.31
C GLY A 70 -11.95 -26.66 -20.88
N ILE A 71 -10.85 -27.41 -20.66
CA ILE A 71 -10.24 -27.60 -19.34
C ILE A 71 -9.38 -26.38 -19.02
N VAL A 72 -9.62 -25.78 -17.86
CA VAL A 72 -8.88 -24.63 -17.35
C VAL A 72 -7.66 -25.15 -16.61
N ASP A 73 -6.47 -25.07 -17.22
CA ASP A 73 -5.22 -25.43 -16.54
C ASP A 73 -4.55 -24.18 -15.97
N VAL A 74 -4.19 -24.25 -14.70
CA VAL A 74 -3.49 -23.18 -13.99
C VAL A 74 -2.01 -23.53 -14.03
N ALA A 75 -1.25 -22.87 -14.91
CA ALA A 75 0.17 -23.12 -15.05
C ALA A 75 0.90 -22.91 -13.70
N PRO A 76 1.57 -23.93 -13.13
CA PRO A 76 2.34 -23.77 -11.92
C PRO A 76 3.55 -22.87 -12.19
N ARG A 77 3.84 -21.97 -11.24
CA ARG A 77 5.04 -21.12 -11.27
C ARG A 77 6.27 -22.02 -11.13
N VAL A 78 7.09 -22.07 -12.18
CA VAL A 78 8.49 -22.48 -12.02
C VAL A 78 9.15 -21.31 -11.32
N GLU A 79 9.48 -21.48 -10.05
CA GLU A 79 10.39 -20.54 -9.39
C GLU A 79 11.74 -20.69 -10.09
N ASP A 80 12.30 -19.60 -10.64
CA ASP A 80 13.61 -19.60 -11.32
C ASP A 80 14.77 -20.12 -10.43
N THR A 81 14.50 -20.33 -9.13
CA THR A 81 15.44 -20.82 -8.11
C THR A 81 15.24 -22.30 -7.77
N ALA A 82 14.22 -22.98 -8.29
CA ALA A 82 14.00 -24.39 -7.96
C ALA A 82 15.08 -25.26 -8.62
N SER A 83 15.85 -25.98 -7.79
CA SER A 83 16.89 -26.89 -8.27
C SER A 83 16.24 -27.99 -9.14
N TYR A 84 16.91 -28.42 -10.21
CA TYR A 84 16.38 -29.43 -11.15
C TYR A 84 15.76 -30.66 -10.45
N PRO A 85 16.35 -31.26 -9.40
CA PRO A 85 15.75 -32.39 -8.68
C PRO A 85 14.43 -32.03 -7.98
N GLU A 86 14.29 -30.81 -7.47
CA GLU A 86 13.08 -30.34 -6.78
C GLU A 86 11.93 -30.17 -7.77
N THR A 87 12.20 -29.60 -8.95
CA THR A 87 11.21 -29.45 -10.02
C THR A 87 10.70 -30.81 -10.50
N VAL A 88 11.61 -31.78 -10.66
CA VAL A 88 11.25 -33.16 -11.03
C VAL A 88 10.42 -33.82 -9.93
N ALA A 89 10.81 -33.67 -8.65
CA ALA A 89 10.05 -34.21 -7.53
C ALA A 89 8.63 -33.62 -7.46
N ARG A 90 8.50 -32.31 -7.67
CA ARG A 90 7.22 -31.59 -7.69
C ARG A 90 6.31 -32.07 -8.82
N LEU A 91 6.87 -32.33 -10.01
CA LEU A 91 6.15 -32.90 -11.14
C LEU A 91 5.59 -34.30 -10.80
N HIS A 92 6.41 -35.17 -10.22
CA HIS A 92 5.98 -36.51 -9.83
C HIS A 92 4.88 -36.47 -8.76
N LEU A 93 5.03 -35.61 -7.74
CA LEU A 93 4.01 -35.41 -6.70
C LEU A 93 2.69 -34.91 -7.29
N ALA A 94 2.73 -33.95 -8.21
CA ALA A 94 1.53 -33.45 -8.87
C ALA A 94 0.82 -34.52 -9.70
N ASN A 95 1.59 -35.37 -10.40
CA ASN A 95 1.04 -36.48 -11.18
C ASN A 95 0.44 -37.56 -10.29
N TYR A 96 1.10 -37.89 -9.18
CA TYR A 96 0.61 -38.87 -8.19
C TYR A 96 -0.73 -38.43 -7.58
N VAL A 97 -0.82 -37.18 -7.09
CA VAL A 97 -2.07 -36.64 -6.52
C VAL A 97 -3.17 -36.63 -7.57
N ARG A 98 -2.87 -36.21 -8.81
CA ARG A 98 -3.87 -36.19 -9.89
C ARG A 98 -4.37 -37.59 -10.24
N ALA A 99 -3.51 -38.59 -10.31
CA ALA A 99 -3.91 -39.98 -10.58
C ALA A 99 -4.75 -40.56 -9.45
N HIS A 100 -4.44 -40.20 -8.19
CA HIS A 100 -5.17 -40.68 -7.03
C HIS A 100 -6.53 -39.98 -6.82
N GLU A 101 -6.64 -38.68 -7.12
CA GLU A 101 -7.87 -37.91 -6.90
C GLU A 101 -8.83 -37.97 -8.10
N ARG A 102 -8.32 -38.21 -9.31
CA ARG A 102 -9.15 -38.30 -10.51
C ARG A 102 -9.73 -39.70 -10.65
N TYR A 103 -11.03 -39.78 -10.91
CA TYR A 103 -11.67 -41.03 -11.33
C TYR A 103 -12.29 -40.85 -12.72
N PHE A 104 -11.81 -41.64 -13.69
CA PHE A 104 -12.38 -41.72 -15.02
C PHE A 104 -12.31 -43.16 -15.53
N TYR A 105 -13.48 -43.75 -15.81
CA TYR A 105 -13.61 -45.17 -16.13
C TYR A 105 -12.70 -45.63 -17.29
N GLY A 106 -12.53 -44.81 -18.33
CA GLY A 106 -11.73 -45.18 -19.50
C GLY A 106 -10.20 -45.22 -19.29
N ILE A 107 -9.70 -44.69 -18.16
CA ILE A 107 -8.26 -44.66 -17.83
C ILE A 107 -7.98 -45.20 -16.42
N ALA A 108 -8.99 -45.77 -15.76
CA ALA A 108 -8.88 -46.20 -14.36
C ALA A 108 -7.77 -47.24 -14.18
N GLU A 109 -7.67 -48.24 -15.07
CA GLU A 109 -6.61 -49.26 -15.01
C GLU A 109 -5.20 -48.64 -15.02
N HIS A 110 -4.96 -47.69 -15.94
CA HIS A 110 -3.68 -47.01 -16.06
C HIS A 110 -3.38 -46.13 -14.83
N ASP A 111 -4.39 -45.42 -14.30
CA ASP A 111 -4.21 -44.59 -13.10
C ASP A 111 -3.94 -45.47 -11.85
N TYR A 112 -4.47 -46.70 -11.78
CA TYR A 112 -4.15 -47.67 -10.73
C TYR A 112 -2.77 -48.30 -10.88
N GLU A 113 -2.31 -48.58 -12.09
CA GLU A 113 -0.94 -49.08 -12.33
C GLU A 113 0.13 -48.01 -12.06
N PHE A 114 -0.24 -46.74 -12.19
CA PHE A 114 0.67 -45.60 -12.00
C PHE A 114 0.96 -45.28 -10.52
N VAL A 115 0.04 -45.62 -9.60
CA VAL A 115 0.13 -45.37 -8.14
C VAL A 115 0.84 -46.52 -7.43
#